data_AF-A0A3P1VYB9-F1
#
_entry.id   AF-A0A3P1VYB9-F1
#
_cell.length_a   1.000
_cell.length_b   1.000
_cell.length_c   1.000
_cell.angle_alpha   90.00
_cell.angle_beta   90.00
_cell.angle_gamma   90.00
#
_symmetry.space_group_name_H-M   'P 1'
#
loop_
_entity.id
_entity.type
_entity.pdbx_description
1 polymer ?
#
loop_
_entity_poly.entity_id
_entity_poly.type
_entity_poly.pdbx_seq_one_letter_code
_entity_poly.pdbx_strand_id
1 'polypeptide(L)' 'MKNGVKMSWKCKNCGGCLFSQPTKGNLNLTKIDKQGTVIECEETTLYYGYITCDKCKKRGIKIQNIAEWEKE' A
#
# COMPACT_ATOMS: atom_id res chain seq x y z
N MET A 1 -29.13 -9.77 3.40
CA MET A 1 -27.72 -9.44 3.05
C MET A 1 -27.29 -8.32 3.98
N LYS A 2 -26.33 -8.55 4.89
CA LYS A 2 -25.79 -7.46 5.72
C LYS A 2 -24.83 -6.68 4.83
N ASN A 3 -25.23 -5.47 4.42
CA ASN A 3 -24.33 -4.52 3.77
C ASN A 3 -23.23 -4.19 4.79
N GLY A 4 -22.10 -4.88 4.70
CA GLY A 4 -20.95 -4.62 5.55
C GLY A 4 -20.40 -3.25 5.20
N VAL A 5 -20.51 -2.31 6.12
CA VAL A 5 -19.88 -0.98 6.04
C VAL A 5 -18.42 -1.17 5.65
N LYS A 6 -18.04 -0.69 4.46
CA LYS A 6 -16.67 -0.79 3.96
C LYS A 6 -15.87 0.36 4.56
N MET A 7 -14.83 0.04 5.30
CA MET A 7 -13.96 1.04 5.93
C MET A 7 -12.69 1.20 5.09
N SER A 8 -12.32 2.43 4.77
CA SER A 8 -11.11 2.70 3.97
C SER A 8 -10.48 4.06 4.27
N TRP A 9 -9.18 4.18 3.99
CA TRP A 9 -8.51 5.49 3.97
C TRP A 9 -8.99 6.31 2.78
N LYS A 10 -9.35 7.56 3.02
CA LYS A 10 -9.75 8.55 2.01
C LYS A 10 -8.80 9.74 2.08
N CYS A 11 -8.26 10.14 0.94
CA CYS A 11 -7.34 11.26 0.90
C CYS A 11 -8.06 12.56 1.26
N LYS A 12 -7.60 13.25 2.31
CA LYS A 12 -8.14 14.53 2.80
C LYS A 12 -8.20 15.64 1.74
N ASN A 13 -7.46 15.49 0.64
CA ASN A 13 -7.41 16.47 -0.44
C ASN A 13 -8.36 16.18 -1.60
N CYS A 14 -8.67 14.92 -1.89
CA CYS A 14 -9.37 14.56 -3.13
C CYS A 14 -10.35 13.38 -3.03
N GLY A 15 -10.53 12.82 -1.83
CA GLY A 15 -11.38 11.65 -1.55
C GLY A 15 -10.89 10.33 -2.15
N GLY A 16 -9.74 10.31 -2.84
CA GLY A 16 -9.19 9.08 -3.41
C GLY A 16 -8.80 8.05 -2.34
N CYS A 17 -9.01 6.77 -2.61
CA CYS A 17 -8.72 5.66 -1.69
C CYS A 17 -7.51 4.79 -2.08
N LEU A 18 -6.84 5.12 -3.19
CA LEU A 18 -5.63 4.43 -3.64
C LEU A 18 -4.38 5.22 -3.21
N PHE A 19 -3.44 4.51 -2.61
CA PHE A 19 -2.18 5.05 -2.11
C PHE A 19 -1.04 4.10 -2.46
N SER A 20 0.11 4.67 -2.81
CA SER A 20 1.35 3.95 -3.08
C SER A 20 2.45 4.43 -2.14
N GLN A 21 3.35 3.53 -1.77
CA GLN A 21 4.56 3.85 -1.02
C GLN A 21 5.74 3.15 -1.69
N PRO A 22 6.72 3.88 -2.25
CA PRO A 22 7.89 3.24 -2.81
C PRO A 22 8.75 2.67 -1.69
N THR A 23 9.30 1.48 -1.90
CA THR A 23 10.24 0.83 -0.98
C THR A 23 11.54 0.54 -1.71
N LYS A 24 12.63 0.44 -0.96
CA LYS A 24 13.91 -0.08 -1.44
C LYS A 24 14.29 -1.24 -0.53
N GLY A 25 14.57 -2.39 -1.13
CA GLY A 25 14.87 -3.62 -0.41
C GLY A 25 15.20 -4.74 -1.38
N ASN A 26 15.35 -5.94 -0.84
CA ASN A 26 15.54 -7.15 -1.60
C ASN A 26 14.34 -8.07 -1.38
N LEU A 27 13.87 -8.71 -2.45
CA LEU A 27 12.99 -9.84 -2.37
C LEU A 27 13.84 -11.10 -2.55
N ASN A 28 14.07 -11.82 -1.45
CA ASN A 28 14.86 -13.05 -1.47
C ASN A 28 13.94 -14.21 -1.86
N LEU A 29 14.16 -14.79 -3.04
CA LEU A 29 13.36 -15.91 -3.53
C LEU A 29 13.89 -17.20 -2.92
N THR A 30 13.17 -17.77 -1.96
CA THR A 30 13.60 -18.99 -1.25
C THR A 30 13.14 -20.26 -1.94
N LYS A 31 12.08 -20.18 -2.78
CA LYS A 31 11.57 -21.31 -3.56
C LYS A 31 10.91 -20.86 -4.86
N ILE A 32 11.33 -21.47 -5.96
CA ILE A 32 10.80 -21.25 -7.32
C ILE A 32 10.48 -22.63 -7.92
N ASP A 33 9.31 -22.78 -8.53
CA ASP A 33 8.95 -24.02 -9.21
C ASP A 33 9.64 -24.17 -10.57
N LYS A 34 9.46 -25.33 -11.22
CA LYS A 34 10.04 -25.63 -12.53
C LYS A 34 9.47 -24.76 -13.67
N GLN A 35 8.37 -24.05 -13.45
CA GLN A 35 7.77 -23.10 -14.39
C GLN A 35 8.24 -21.66 -14.16
N GLY A 36 9.03 -21.40 -13.10
CA GLY A 36 9.48 -20.06 -12.74
C GLY A 36 8.51 -19.31 -11.83
N THR A 37 7.48 -19.97 -11.28
CA THR A 37 6.59 -19.35 -10.30
C THR A 37 7.28 -19.26 -8.95
N VAL A 38 7.32 -18.05 -8.37
CA VAL A 38 7.78 -17.84 -7.00
C VAL A 38 6.74 -18.43 -6.05
N ILE A 39 7.12 -19.43 -5.26
CA ILE A 39 6.25 -20.07 -4.27
C ILE A 39 6.46 -19.41 -2.90
N GLU A 40 7.71 -19.19 -2.52
CA GLU A 40 8.09 -18.64 -1.22
C GLU A 40 9.17 -17.57 -1.44
N CYS A 41 9.03 -16.47 -0.70
CA CYS A 41 9.99 -15.39 -0.68
C CYS A 41 9.99 -14.68 0.67
N GLU A 42 11.12 -14.05 0.98
CA GLU A 42 11.29 -13.20 2.15
C GLU A 42 11.60 -11.78 1.68
N GLU A 43 10.90 -10.80 2.23
CA GLU A 43 11.18 -9.39 1.95
C GLU A 43 12.15 -8.83 3.00
N THR A 44 13.25 -8.24 2.54
CA THR A 44 14.14 -7.43 3.36
C THR A 44 14.04 -5.98 2.92
N THR A 45 13.24 -5.18 3.63
CA THR A 45 13.10 -3.76 3.32
C THR A 45 14.19 -2.92 4.00
N LEU A 46 14.94 -2.16 3.21
CA LEU A 46 15.97 -1.23 3.70
C LEU A 46 15.40 0.17 3.96
N TYR A 47 14.42 0.58 3.15
CA TYR A 47 13.86 1.93 3.22
C TYR A 47 12.41 1.98 2.72
N TYR A 48 11.60 2.80 3.39
CA TYR A 48 10.25 3.17 2.98
C TYR A 48 10.22 4.66 2.65
N GLY A 49 9.74 5.00 1.45
CA GLY A 49 9.52 6.38 1.02
C GLY A 49 8.21 6.96 1.56
N TYR A 50 7.79 8.10 0.99
CA TYR A 50 6.52 8.73 1.34
C TYR A 50 5.32 7.97 0.78
N ILE A 51 4.28 7.85 1.59
CA ILE A 51 2.97 7.43 1.13
C ILE A 51 2.40 8.54 0.25
N THR A 52 1.91 8.18 -0.93
CA THR A 52 1.43 9.09 -1.96
C THR A 52 0.00 8.71 -2.36
N CYS A 53 -0.91 9.67 -2.37
CA CYS A 53 -2.23 9.47 -2.97
C CYS A 53 -2.11 9.36 -4.49
N ASP A 54 -2.62 8.28 -5.09
CA ASP A 54 -2.43 8.05 -6.52
C ASP A 54 -3.20 9.03 -7.40
N LYS A 55 -4.31 9.58 -6.89
CA LYS A 55 -5.17 10.53 -7.59
C LYS A 55 -4.60 11.95 -7.63
N CYS A 56 -4.20 12.50 -6.47
CA CYS A 56 -3.77 13.90 -6.37
C CYS A 56 -2.28 14.10 -6.06
N LYS A 57 -1.53 13.01 -5.91
CA LYS A 57 -0.08 13.00 -5.62
C LYS A 57 0.34 13.67 -4.30
N LYS A 58 -0.61 13.99 -3.41
CA LYS A 58 -0.30 14.44 -2.04
C LYS A 58 0.49 13.37 -1.30
N ARG A 59 1.56 13.77 -0.59
CA ARG A 59 2.52 12.86 0.05
C ARG A 59 2.64 13.10 1.54
N GLY A 60 2.93 12.05 2.30
CA GLY A 60 3.19 12.11 3.74
C GLY A 60 3.98 10.92 4.23
N ILE A 61 4.69 11.08 5.35
CA ILE A 61 5.46 9.99 5.98
C ILE A 61 4.50 8.92 6.51
N LYS A 62 3.38 9.35 7.07
CA LYS A 62 2.32 8.49 7.61
C LYS A 62 1.01 8.74 6.88
N ILE A 63 0.18 7.70 6.75
CA ILE A 63 -1.09 7.77 6.00
C ILE A 63 -2.04 8.81 6.62
N GLN A 64 -2.06 8.93 7.96
CA GLN A 64 -2.88 9.89 8.70
C GLN A 64 -2.56 11.35 8.37
N ASN A 65 -1.34 11.64 7.87
CA ASN A 65 -0.93 12.98 7.49
C ASN A 65 -1.65 13.44 6.21
N ILE A 66 -2.10 12.50 5.36
CA ILE A 66 -2.68 12.81 4.05
C ILE A 66 -4.09 12.24 3.83
N ALA A 67 -4.53 11.32 4.70
CA ALA A 67 -5.79 10.63 4.59
C ALA A 67 -6.48 10.53 5.96
N GLU A 68 -7.78 10.31 5.92
CA GLU A 68 -8.64 10.02 7.06
C GLU A 68 -9.35 8.69 6.86
N TRP A 69 -9.71 8.03 7.95
CA TRP A 69 -10.39 6.74 7.90
C TRP A 69 -11.90 6.97 7.90
N GLU A 70 -12.57 6.59 6.83
CA GLU A 70 -14.01 6.80 6.64
C GLU A 70 -14.75 5.47 6.59
N LYS A 71 -15.97 5.48 7.15
CA LYS A 71 -16.97 4.42 6.97
C LYS A 71 -17.83 4.81 5.77
N GLU A 72 -17.86 3.99 4.72
CA GLU A 72 -18.80 4.14 3.60
C GLU A 72 -20.24 3.77 4.00
#